data_AF-A0A257JG33-F1
#
_entry.id   AF-A0A257JG33-F1
#
_cell.length_a   1.000
_cell.length_b   1.000
_cell.length_c   1.000
_cell.angle_alpha   90.00
_cell.angle_beta   90.00
_cell.angle_gamma   90.00
#
_symmetry.space_group_name_H-M   'P 1'
#
loop_
_entity.id
_entity.type
_entity.pdbx_description
1 polymer ?
#
loop_
_entity_poly.entity_id
_entity_poly.type
_entity_poly.pdbx_seq_one_letter_code
_entity_poly.pdbx_strand_id
1 'polypeptide(L)'
;MLIDDWAERAFGHRRDYAGWEPGGDEFLSPVLTAALLMAEVRPQLAFAPWFEALVVHNGWLARECRPVFVSDRSDGKIAHLDGLNLSRAWLASFALLALLPEGA
;
A
#
# COMPACT_ATOMS: atom_id res chain seq x y z
N MET A 1 4.00 -19.71 -14.51
CA MET A 1 3.23 -18.57 -13.97
C MET A 1 4.24 -17.52 -13.57
N LEU A 2 4.27 -16.40 -14.28
CA LEU A 2 5.20 -15.31 -13.98
C LEU A 2 4.66 -14.48 -12.81
N ILE A 3 5.52 -13.66 -12.21
CA ILE A 3 5.13 -12.78 -11.10
C ILE A 3 4.03 -11.79 -11.52
N ASP A 4 4.10 -11.29 -12.76
CA ASP A 4 3.13 -10.36 -13.35
C ASP A 4 1.74 -11.00 -13.46
N ASP A 5 1.67 -12.23 -14.00
CA ASP A 5 0.40 -12.97 -14.10
C ASP A 5 -0.23 -13.20 -12.73
N TRP A 6 0.61 -13.43 -11.71
CA TRP A 6 0.13 -13.63 -10.35
C TRP A 6 -0.37 -12.32 -9.73
N ALA A 7 0.36 -11.23 -9.90
CA ALA A 7 -0.01 -9.90 -9.41
C ALA A 7 -1.36 -9.48 -9.99
N GLU A 8 -1.55 -9.63 -11.30
CA GLU A 8 -2.81 -9.32 -11.98
C GLU A 8 -3.98 -10.14 -11.43
N ARG A 9 -3.80 -11.46 -11.25
CA ARG A 9 -4.87 -12.29 -10.68
C ARG A 9 -5.15 -11.98 -9.21
N ALA A 10 -4.13 -11.64 -8.43
CA ALA A 10 -4.26 -11.39 -6.99
C ALA A 10 -4.95 -10.03 -6.72
N PHE A 11 -4.53 -8.99 -7.44
CA PHE A 11 -4.86 -7.59 -7.12
C PHE A 11 -5.59 -6.85 -8.23
N GLY A 12 -5.50 -7.30 -9.49
CA GLY A 12 -5.87 -6.49 -10.64
C GLY A 12 -7.34 -6.05 -10.70
N HIS A 13 -8.24 -6.81 -10.07
CA HIS A 13 -9.67 -6.48 -9.94
C HIS A 13 -10.07 -5.99 -8.54
N ARG A 14 -9.13 -5.93 -7.59
CA ARG A 14 -9.39 -5.48 -6.22
C ARG A 14 -9.49 -3.96 -6.20
N ARG A 15 -10.53 -3.45 -5.52
CA ARG A 15 -10.70 -2.02 -5.20
C ARG A 15 -10.78 -1.77 -3.70
N ASP A 16 -10.82 -2.85 -2.91
CA ASP A 16 -11.12 -2.90 -1.49
C ASP A 16 -10.09 -3.76 -0.73
N TYR A 17 -8.94 -4.05 -1.34
CA TYR A 17 -7.88 -4.78 -0.66
C TYR A 17 -7.31 -3.93 0.47
N ALA A 18 -7.47 -4.41 1.70
CA ALA A 18 -7.00 -3.75 2.92
C ALA A 18 -5.88 -4.53 3.62
N GLY A 19 -5.56 -5.75 3.16
CA GLY A 19 -4.43 -6.55 3.66
C GLY A 19 -4.38 -6.80 5.16
N TRP A 20 -5.52 -6.68 5.85
CA TRP A 20 -5.63 -6.70 7.32
C TRP A 20 -4.77 -5.65 8.03
N GLU A 21 -4.75 -4.43 7.51
CA GLU A 21 -3.92 -3.35 8.04
C GLU A 21 -4.78 -2.35 8.86
N PRO A 22 -4.49 -2.10 10.15
CA PRO A 22 -3.43 -2.66 10.98
C PRO A 22 -3.85 -3.95 11.70
N GLY A 23 -3.06 -5.02 11.58
CA GLY A 23 -3.30 -6.32 12.24
C GLY A 23 -2.39 -6.54 13.46
N GLY A 24 -1.28 -5.80 13.57
CA GLY A 24 -0.49 -5.70 14.79
C GLY A 24 0.90 -6.32 14.72
N ASP A 25 1.22 -7.04 13.64
CA ASP A 25 2.52 -7.69 13.42
C ASP A 25 3.11 -7.40 12.03
N GLU A 26 2.46 -6.57 11.23
CA GLU A 26 2.96 -6.18 9.91
C GLU A 26 4.18 -5.26 10.04
N PHE A 27 5.24 -5.60 9.33
CA PHE A 27 6.39 -4.69 9.15
C PHE A 27 6.24 -3.81 7.90
N LEU A 28 5.55 -4.30 6.87
CA LEU A 28 5.31 -3.58 5.62
C LEU A 28 3.82 -3.33 5.46
N SER A 29 3.41 -2.16 4.98
CA SER A 29 2.02 -1.91 4.59
C SER A 29 1.62 -2.86 3.46
N PRO A 30 0.68 -3.80 3.67
CA PRO A 30 0.28 -4.72 2.63
C PRO A 30 -0.38 -4.01 1.45
N VAL A 31 -1.20 -2.98 1.71
CA VAL A 31 -1.90 -2.23 0.65
C VAL A 31 -0.91 -1.48 -0.22
N LEU A 32 0.02 -0.73 0.38
CA LEU A 32 0.99 0.04 -0.38
C LEU A 32 2.06 -0.85 -1.03
N THR A 33 2.38 -2.01 -0.44
CA THR A 33 3.25 -3.01 -1.08
C THR A 33 2.60 -3.62 -2.31
N ALA A 34 1.31 -3.97 -2.25
CA ALA A 34 0.55 -4.42 -3.41
C ALA A 34 0.48 -3.33 -4.47
N ALA A 35 0.29 -2.06 -4.09
CA ALA A 35 0.31 -0.95 -5.01
C ALA A 35 1.67 -0.78 -5.71
N LEU A 36 2.79 -0.89 -4.98
CA LEU A 36 4.12 -0.83 -5.56
C LEU A 36 4.34 -1.94 -6.60
N LEU A 37 3.96 -3.18 -6.27
CA LEU A 37 4.01 -4.29 -7.23
C LEU A 37 3.16 -3.99 -8.48
N MET A 38 1.95 -3.47 -8.29
CA MET A 38 1.05 -3.18 -9.41
C MET A 38 1.54 -2.01 -10.28
N ALA A 39 2.32 -1.08 -9.73
CA ALA A 39 2.95 0.00 -10.50
C ALA A 39 4.03 -0.53 -11.46
N GLU A 40 4.71 -1.62 -11.11
CA GLU A 40 5.73 -2.25 -11.96
C GLU A 40 5.11 -3.11 -13.07
N VAL A 41 3.98 -3.79 -12.79
CA VAL A 41 3.37 -4.73 -13.75
C VAL A 41 2.38 -4.08 -14.71
N ARG A 42 1.89 -2.86 -14.41
CA ARG A 42 0.92 -2.14 -15.24
C ARG A 42 1.52 -0.88 -15.87
N PRO A 43 1.16 -0.57 -17.13
CA PRO A 43 1.35 0.76 -17.68
C PRO A 43 0.65 1.82 -16.81
N GLN A 44 1.25 3.01 -16.71
CA GLN A 44 0.75 4.12 -15.90
C GLN A 44 -0.73 4.44 -16.13
N LEU A 45 -1.18 4.46 -17.39
CA LEU A 45 -2.58 4.72 -17.77
C LEU A 45 -3.58 3.70 -17.22
N ALA A 46 -3.13 2.47 -16.94
CA ALA A 46 -3.94 1.42 -16.32
C ALA A 46 -3.78 1.38 -14.79
N PHE A 47 -2.59 1.73 -14.29
CA PHE A 47 -2.29 1.77 -12.86
C PHE A 47 -3.02 2.89 -12.12
N ALA A 48 -2.92 4.14 -12.61
CA ALA A 48 -3.43 5.32 -11.91
C ALA A 48 -4.91 5.21 -11.49
N PRO A 49 -5.88 4.89 -12.39
CA PRO A 49 -7.29 4.77 -11.98
C PRO A 49 -7.56 3.59 -11.04
N TRP A 50 -6.78 2.51 -11.14
CA TRP A 50 -6.87 1.38 -10.22
C TRP A 50 -6.38 1.76 -8.81
N PHE A 51 -5.24 2.47 -8.75
CA PHE A 51 -4.66 2.94 -7.49
C PHE A 51 -5.58 3.95 -6.80
N GLU A 52 -6.13 4.91 -7.55
CA GLU A 52 -7.09 5.89 -7.02
C GLU A 52 -8.32 5.18 -6.41
N ALA A 53 -8.85 4.15 -7.09
CA ALA A 53 -9.93 3.34 -6.55
C ALA A 53 -9.55 2.61 -5.25
N LEU A 54 -8.33 2.08 -5.17
CA LEU A 54 -7.85 1.28 -4.04
C LEU A 54 -7.37 2.11 -2.84
N VAL A 55 -6.96 3.37 -3.02
CA VAL A 55 -6.37 4.14 -1.90
C VAL A 55 -7.22 5.34 -1.52
N VAL A 56 -7.76 6.04 -2.51
CA VAL A 56 -8.53 7.27 -2.31
C VAL A 56 -10.00 6.95 -2.15
N HIS A 57 -10.62 6.35 -3.18
CA HIS A 57 -12.06 6.15 -3.22
C HIS A 57 -12.58 5.15 -2.20
N ASN A 58 -11.79 4.12 -1.87
CA ASN A 58 -12.18 3.17 -0.84
C ASN A 58 -11.91 3.67 0.60
N GLY A 59 -11.37 4.89 0.76
CA GLY A 59 -11.10 5.52 2.04
C GLY A 59 -9.89 4.99 2.82
N TRP A 60 -8.99 4.20 2.21
CA TRP A 60 -7.78 3.72 2.87
C TRP A 60 -6.94 4.89 3.39
N LEU A 61 -6.75 5.94 2.57
CA LEU A 61 -5.98 7.12 2.97
C LEU A 61 -6.54 7.76 4.25
N ALA A 62 -7.86 7.92 4.35
CA ALA A 62 -8.50 8.51 5.52
C ALA A 62 -8.38 7.64 6.79
N ARG A 63 -8.36 6.31 6.64
CA ARG A 63 -8.29 5.37 7.77
C ARG A 63 -6.85 5.15 8.25
N GLU A 64 -5.94 4.98 7.29
CA GLU A 64 -4.61 4.40 7.49
C GLU A 64 -3.45 5.37 7.28
N CYS A 65 -3.67 6.56 6.70
CA CYS A 65 -2.64 7.61 6.57
C CYS A 65 -2.39 8.36 7.89
N ARG A 66 -2.24 7.59 8.97
CA ARG A 66 -1.86 8.06 10.30
C ARG A 66 -0.93 7.02 10.94
N PRO A 67 0.08 7.45 11.72
CA PRO A 67 0.94 6.52 12.42
C PRO A 67 0.16 5.65 13.39
N VAL A 68 0.49 4.36 13.44
CA VAL A 68 0.04 3.43 14.45
C VAL A 68 0.86 3.63 15.72
N PHE A 69 0.19 3.61 16.88
CA PHE A 69 0.85 3.74 18.18
C PHE A 69 1.40 2.39 18.65
N VAL A 70 2.70 2.34 18.92
CA VAL A 70 3.37 1.17 19.53
C VAL A 70 3.38 1.33 21.04
N SER A 71 2.52 0.58 21.73
CA SER A 71 2.34 0.70 23.18
C SER A 71 3.49 0.12 24.00
N ASP A 72 4.16 -0.91 23.50
CA ASP A 72 5.33 -1.54 24.12
C ASP A 72 6.32 -1.98 23.03
N ARG A 73 7.51 -1.38 23.04
CA ARG A 73 8.58 -1.68 22.06
C ARG A 73 9.43 -2.89 22.43
N SER A 74 9.27 -3.42 23.65
CA SER A 74 9.92 -4.65 24.07
C SER A 74 9.15 -5.90 23.63
N ASP A 75 7.86 -5.75 23.30
CA ASP A 75 7.07 -6.80 22.65
C ASP A 75 7.46 -6.92 21.18
N GLY A 76 8.19 -7.98 20.85
CA GLY A 76 8.69 -8.25 19.51
C GLY A 76 7.62 -8.39 18.42
N LYS A 77 6.33 -8.57 18.78
CA LYS A 77 5.24 -8.58 17.80
C LYS A 77 4.84 -7.16 17.40
N ILE A 78 4.38 -6.38 18.37
CA ILE A 78 3.87 -5.03 18.09
C ILE A 78 4.99 -4.01 17.78
N ALA A 79 6.24 -4.32 18.13
CA ALA A 79 7.40 -3.55 17.69
C ALA A 79 7.52 -3.45 16.15
N HIS A 80 6.96 -4.41 15.40
CA HIS A 80 6.94 -4.34 13.92
C HIS A 80 6.15 -3.14 13.38
N LEU A 81 5.22 -2.59 14.16
CA LEU A 81 4.40 -1.45 13.73
C LEU A 81 5.21 -0.16 13.55
N ASP A 82 6.41 -0.05 14.15
CA ASP A 82 7.35 1.02 13.80
C ASP A 82 7.85 0.87 12.34
N GLY A 83 8.07 -0.37 11.88
CA GLY A 83 8.34 -0.69 10.48
C GLY A 83 7.14 -0.39 9.57
N LEU A 84 5.92 -0.72 10.03
CA LEU A 84 4.69 -0.38 9.30
C LEU A 84 4.59 1.14 9.08
N ASN A 85 4.82 1.92 10.14
CA ASN A 85 4.82 3.38 10.07
C ASN A 85 5.85 3.91 9.06
N LEU A 86 7.07 3.36 9.10
CA LEU A 86 8.14 3.75 8.17
C LEU A 86 7.77 3.40 6.72
N SER A 87 7.28 2.18 6.47
CA SER A 87 6.90 1.73 5.13
C SER A 87 5.73 2.55 4.57
N ARG A 88 4.74 2.91 5.40
CA ARG A 88 3.65 3.82 5.03
C ARG A 88 4.17 5.20 4.62
N ALA A 89 5.03 5.78 5.45
CA ALA A 89 5.58 7.11 5.18
C ALA A 89 6.38 7.14 3.86
N TRP A 90 7.20 6.11 3.62
CA TRP A 90 7.99 6.01 2.39
C TRP A 90 7.10 5.79 1.16
N LEU A 91 6.19 4.82 1.20
CA LEU A 91 5.36 4.50 0.02
C LEU A 91 4.29 5.56 -0.28
N ALA A 92 3.82 6.31 0.72
CA ALA A 92 2.95 7.45 0.48
C ALA A 92 3.64 8.55 -0.35
N SER A 93 4.96 8.74 -0.17
CA SER A 93 5.73 9.65 -1.02
C SER A 93 5.78 9.19 -2.48
N PHE A 94 5.82 7.87 -2.71
CA PHE A 94 5.77 7.27 -4.05
C PHE A 94 4.38 7.39 -4.68
N ALA A 95 3.32 7.14 -3.91
CA ALA A 95 1.94 7.31 -4.37
C ALA A 95 1.65 8.73 -4.85
N LEU A 96 2.18 9.74 -4.15
CA LEU A 96 2.04 11.13 -4.56
C LEU A 96 2.70 11.37 -5.92
N LEU A 97 3.88 10.78 -6.18
CA LEU A 97 4.58 10.86 -7.46
C LEU A 97 3.83 10.12 -8.58
N ALA A 98 3.24 8.97 -8.27
CA ALA A 98 2.48 8.19 -9.25
C ALA A 98 1.15 8.85 -9.66
N LEU A 99 0.68 9.86 -8.92
CA LEU A 99 -0.48 10.67 -9.27
C LEU A 99 -0.12 11.95 -10.03
N LEU A 100 1.17 12.25 -10.19
CA LEU A 100 1.60 13.37 -11.03
C LEU A 100 1.51 12.97 -12.51
N PRO A 101 1.02 13.87 -13.39
CA PRO A 101 1.04 13.62 -14.82
C PRO A 101 2.49 13.47 -15.31
N GLU A 102 2.72 12.62 -16.32
CA GLU A 102 4.05 12.49 -16.91
C GLU A 102 4.53 13.87 -17.43
N GLY A 103 5.65 14.35 -16.89
CA GLY A 103 6.29 15.61 -17.29
C GLY A 103 6.04 16.84 -16.40
N ALA A 104 5.54 16.66 -15.18
CA ALA A 104 5.46 17.72 -14.15
C ALA A 104 6.79 17.92 -13.38
#